data_AF-A0A7W0SQ68-F1
#
_entry.id   AF-A0A7W0SQ68-F1
#
_cell.length_a   1.000
_cell.length_b   1.000
_cell.length_c   1.000
_cell.angle_alpha   90.00
_cell.angle_beta   90.00
_cell.angle_gamma   90.00
#
_symmetry.space_group_name_H-M   'P 1'
#
loop_
_entity.id
_entity.type
_entity.pdbx_description
1 polymer ?
#
loop_
_entity_poly.entity_id
_entity_poly.type
_entity_poly.pdbx_seq_one_letter_code
_entity_poly.pdbx_strand_id
1 'polypeptide(L)'
;MHRAQPAAPSLARGDAGTRARVIVTLDDPPLAAAAPRNAFATVGSRRKLNLASSFSRSYLARIDLAQDRAVASLRSAMPEARISRKYRVLLNGFVVSV
;
A
#
# COMPACT_ATOMS: atom_id res chain seq x y z
N MET A 1 -8.97 1.82 22.08
CA MET A 1 -8.40 0.53 21.64
C MET A 1 -9.10 0.15 20.33
N HIS A 2 -8.65 0.66 19.17
CA HIS A 2 -9.28 0.33 17.88
C HIS A 2 -8.58 -0.89 17.28
N ARG A 3 -9.26 -2.03 17.32
CA ARG A 3 -8.85 -3.28 16.70
C ARG A 3 -8.86 -3.08 15.18
N ALA A 4 -7.71 -3.21 14.53
CA ALA A 4 -7.64 -3.25 13.08
C ALA A 4 -8.42 -4.47 12.61
N GLN A 5 -9.50 -4.24 11.87
CA GLN A 5 -10.26 -5.30 11.20
C GLN A 5 -9.34 -5.86 10.09
N PRO A 6 -9.11 -7.18 10.01
CA PRO A 6 -8.47 -7.74 8.83
C PRO A 6 -9.38 -7.46 7.63
N ALA A 7 -8.90 -6.66 6.69
CA ALA A 7 -9.59 -6.43 5.43
C ALA A 7 -9.57 -7.76 4.66
N ALA A 8 -10.71 -8.45 4.61
CA ALA A 8 -10.87 -9.60 3.74
C ALA A 8 -10.58 -9.18 2.29
N PRO A 9 -9.88 -9.99 1.49
CA PRO A 9 -9.56 -9.66 0.11
C PRO A 9 -10.87 -9.51 -0.69
N SER A 10 -11.24 -8.27 -1.01
CA SER A 10 -12.31 -7.97 -1.95
C SER A 10 -11.83 -8.26 -3.37
N LEU A 11 -11.95 -9.52 -3.76
CA LEU A 11 -11.78 -9.95 -5.15
C LEU A 11 -12.93 -9.35 -5.97
N ALA A 12 -12.67 -8.24 -6.66
CA ALA A 12 -13.55 -7.82 -7.75
C ALA A 12 -13.52 -8.93 -8.81
N ARG A 13 -14.57 -9.76 -8.82
CA ARG A 13 -14.73 -10.89 -9.74
C ARG A 13 -14.79 -10.34 -11.17
N GLY A 14 -13.73 -10.55 -11.94
CA GLY A 14 -13.74 -10.32 -13.38
C GLY A 14 -14.41 -11.50 -14.07
N ASP A 15 -15.43 -11.22 -14.88
CA ASP A 15 -16.15 -12.25 -15.63
C ASP A 15 -15.34 -12.82 -16.80
N ALA A 16 -15.65 -14.08 -17.10
CA ALA A 16 -14.85 -15.06 -17.82
C ALA A 16 -14.41 -14.65 -19.25
N GLY A 17 -13.11 -14.82 -19.51
CA GLY A 17 -12.46 -14.58 -20.82
C GLY A 17 -11.38 -13.49 -20.79
N THR A 18 -11.24 -12.79 -19.65
CA THR A 18 -10.75 -11.42 -19.61
C THR A 18 -9.72 -11.28 -18.48
N ARG A 19 -8.57 -10.66 -18.78
CA ARG A 19 -7.48 -10.33 -17.84
C ARG A 19 -7.98 -10.03 -16.42
N ALA A 20 -7.57 -10.81 -15.43
CA ALA A 20 -7.98 -10.57 -14.05
C ALA A 20 -7.12 -9.47 -13.44
N ARG A 21 -7.75 -8.43 -12.87
CA ARG A 21 -7.04 -7.31 -12.24
C ARG A 21 -7.44 -7.18 -10.78
N VAL A 22 -6.46 -7.32 -9.89
CA VAL A 22 -6.68 -7.32 -8.43
C VAL A 22 -5.73 -6.34 -7.74
N ILE A 23 -6.13 -5.88 -6.55
CA ILE A 23 -5.28 -5.08 -5.66
C ILE A 23 -4.83 -6.00 -4.53
N VAL A 24 -3.52 -6.17 -4.39
CA VAL A 24 -2.91 -6.90 -3.28
C VAL A 24 -2.55 -5.90 -2.20
N THR A 25 -3.09 -6.06 -1.01
CA THR A 25 -2.80 -5.23 0.17
C THR A 25 -1.85 -5.94 1.12
N LEU A 26 -1.00 -5.18 1.81
CA LEU A 26 -0.08 -5.70 2.82
C LEU A 26 -0.55 -5.30 4.23
N ASP A 27 -0.17 -6.10 5.23
CA ASP A 27 -0.62 -5.91 6.63
C ASP A 27 -0.09 -4.62 7.28
N ASP A 28 1.07 -4.15 6.82
CA ASP A 28 1.66 -2.90 7.31
C ASP A 28 0.71 -1.72 7.04
N PRO A 29 0.46 -0.83 8.03
CA PRO A 29 -0.46 0.27 7.83
C PRO A 29 0.05 1.24 6.75
N PRO A 30 -0.85 1.91 6.01
CA PRO A 30 -0.43 2.98 5.09
C PRO A 30 0.14 4.17 5.86
N LEU A 31 0.96 5.00 5.20
CA LEU A 31 1.62 6.15 5.85
C LEU A 31 0.63 7.05 6.60
N ALA A 32 -0.54 7.33 6.01
CA ALA A 32 -1.54 8.20 6.63
C ALA A 32 -2.11 7.65 7.95
N ALA A 33 -2.10 6.33 8.15
CA ALA A 33 -2.54 5.69 9.39
C ALA A 33 -1.40 5.55 10.42
N ALA A 34 -0.15 5.46 9.96
CA ALA A 34 1.02 5.32 10.84
C ALA A 34 1.64 6.65 11.28
N ALA A 35 1.28 7.77 10.62
CA ALA A 35 1.89 9.07 10.83
C ALA A 35 1.73 9.59 12.27
N PRO A 36 2.83 9.83 13.02
CA PRO A 36 2.78 10.48 14.32
C PRO A 36 2.43 11.97 14.18
N ARG A 37 2.02 12.61 15.28
CA ARG A 37 1.59 14.03 15.28
C ARG A 37 2.64 15.00 14.71
N ASN A 38 3.93 14.69 14.81
CA ASN A 38 5.03 15.49 14.27
C ASN A 38 5.31 15.22 12.77
N ALA A 39 4.70 14.19 12.16
CA ALA A 39 4.78 13.94 10.72
C ALA A 39 3.82 14.82 9.90
N PHE A 40 3.09 15.73 10.56
CA PHE A 40 2.21 16.69 9.91
C PHE A 40 2.85 18.07 9.85
N ALA A 41 2.70 18.75 8.71
CA ALA A 41 2.99 20.17 8.60
C ALA A 41 1.96 20.98 9.40
N THR A 42 2.45 21.95 10.17
CA THR A 42 1.66 22.80 11.09
C THR A 42 1.39 24.20 10.54
N VAL A 43 1.82 24.52 9.31
CA VAL A 43 1.59 25.84 8.72
C VAL A 43 0.11 25.97 8.30
N GLY A 44 -0.63 26.83 9.01
CA GLY A 44 -2.05 27.12 8.78
C GLY A 44 -3.02 26.31 9.65
N SER A 45 -4.34 26.56 9.51
CA SER A 45 -5.39 25.92 10.32
C SER A 45 -5.64 24.44 10.02
N ARG A 46 -4.94 23.86 9.02
CA ARG A 46 -5.08 22.46 8.60
C ARG A 46 -3.77 21.71 8.78
N ARG A 47 -3.81 20.70 9.64
CA ARG A 47 -2.70 19.75 9.86
C ARG A 47 -2.62 18.77 8.69
N LYS A 48 -1.74 19.03 7.72
CA LYS A 48 -1.55 18.18 6.52
C LYS A 48 -0.39 17.21 6.72
N LEU A 49 -0.51 15.99 6.21
CA LEU A 49 0.58 15.01 6.23
C LEU A 49 1.79 15.55 5.44
N ASN A 50 2.96 15.62 6.07
CA ASN A 50 4.20 16.09 5.45
C ASN A 50 5.01 14.90 4.90
N LEU A 51 4.93 14.68 3.59
CA LEU A 51 5.65 13.60 2.91
C LEU A 51 7.17 13.81 2.88
N ALA A 52 7.66 15.04 3.09
CA ALA A 52 9.09 15.35 3.12
C ALA A 52 9.75 15.17 4.50
N SER A 53 8.94 14.95 5.56
CA SER A 53 9.48 14.72 6.90
C SER A 53 10.40 13.49 6.95
N SER A 54 11.35 13.47 7.89
CA SER A 54 12.25 12.32 8.09
C SER A 54 11.47 11.03 8.35
N PHE A 55 10.43 11.10 9.18
CA PHE A 55 9.52 9.98 9.46
C PHE A 55 8.82 9.48 8.18
N SER A 56 8.21 10.37 7.39
CA SER A 56 7.49 9.95 6.19
C SER A 56 8.41 9.28 5.19
N ARG A 57 9.64 9.80 5.01
CA ARG A 57 10.63 9.21 4.11
C ARG A 57 11.09 7.83 4.58
N SER A 58 11.42 7.67 5.86
CA SER A 58 11.85 6.37 6.40
C SER A 58 10.71 5.34 6.36
N TYR A 59 9.48 5.78 6.64
CA TYR A 59 8.31 4.91 6.61
C TYR A 59 7.95 4.46 5.18
N LEU A 60 8.02 5.36 4.19
CA LEU A 60 7.81 5.01 2.79
C LEU A 60 8.88 4.04 2.28
N ALA A 61 10.15 4.20 2.68
CA ALA A 61 11.22 3.25 2.35
C ALA A 61 10.96 1.85 2.94
N ARG A 62 10.44 1.77 4.17
CA ARG A 62 9.99 0.50 4.77
C ARG A 62 8.86 -0.13 3.96
N ILE A 63 7.85 0.65 3.57
CA ILE A 63 6.75 0.14 2.73
C ILE A 63 7.30 -0.39 1.40
N ASP A 64 8.19 0.35 0.75
CA ASP A 64 8.78 -0.06 -0.53
C ASP A 64 9.49 -1.42 -0.39
N LEU A 65 10.30 -1.60 0.66
CA LEU A 65 10.97 -2.89 0.93
C LEU A 65 9.98 -4.03 1.19
N ALA A 66 8.88 -3.79 1.91
CA ALA A 66 7.86 -4.79 2.14
C ALA A 66 7.14 -5.18 0.84
N GLN A 67 6.77 -4.20 0.01
CA GLN A 67 6.13 -4.43 -1.27
C GLN A 67 7.06 -5.14 -2.26
N ASP A 68 8.35 -4.81 -2.29
CA ASP A 68 9.31 -5.44 -3.19
C ASP A 68 9.50 -6.92 -2.85
N ARG A 69 9.53 -7.28 -1.57
CA ARG A 69 9.54 -8.69 -1.14
C ARG A 69 8.28 -9.44 -1.56
N ALA A 70 7.11 -8.82 -1.40
CA ALA A 70 5.83 -9.40 -1.83
C ALA A 70 5.77 -9.57 -3.35
N VAL A 71 6.24 -8.58 -4.12
CA VAL A 71 6.32 -8.66 -5.59
C VAL A 71 7.29 -9.75 -6.05
N ALA A 72 8.44 -9.90 -5.39
CA ALA A 72 9.38 -10.96 -5.71
C ALA A 72 8.77 -12.35 -5.47
N SER A 73 8.10 -12.55 -4.33
CA SER A 73 7.38 -13.79 -4.04
C SER A 73 6.28 -14.07 -5.06
N LEU A 74 5.51 -13.04 -5.45
CA LEU A 74 4.44 -13.18 -6.43
C LEU A 74 5.00 -13.56 -7.81
N ARG A 75 6.08 -12.91 -8.27
CA ARG A 75 6.71 -13.23 -9.57
C ARG A 75 7.31 -14.64 -9.60
N SER A 76 7.80 -15.12 -8.46
CA SER A 76 8.28 -16.51 -8.35
C SER A 76 7.14 -17.53 -8.44
N ALA A 77 5.95 -17.19 -7.95
CA ALA A 77 4.78 -18.07 -7.99
C ALA A 77 3.96 -17.93 -9.29
N MET A 78 3.95 -16.75 -9.89
CA MET A 78 3.15 -16.37 -11.06
C MET A 78 3.98 -15.49 -12.01
N PRO A 79 4.81 -16.10 -12.86
CA PRO A 79 5.71 -15.36 -13.76
C PRO A 79 5.00 -14.42 -14.74
N GLU A 80 3.76 -14.73 -15.12
CA GLU A 80 2.92 -13.94 -16.02
C GLU A 80 2.29 -12.69 -15.36
N ALA A 81 2.34 -12.60 -14.02
CA ALA A 81 1.77 -11.51 -13.26
C ALA A 81 2.45 -10.16 -13.59
N ARG A 82 1.67 -9.20 -14.07
CA ARG A 82 2.12 -7.83 -14.34
C ARG A 82 1.76 -6.90 -13.20
N ILE A 83 2.77 -6.16 -12.72
CA ILE A 83 2.60 -5.11 -11.69
C ILE A 83 2.51 -3.76 -12.38
N SER A 84 1.50 -2.95 -12.03
CA SER A 84 1.29 -1.64 -12.68
C SER A 84 1.35 -0.44 -11.74
N ARG A 85 0.64 -0.48 -10.60
CA ARG A 85 0.57 0.64 -9.63
C ARG A 85 0.96 0.17 -8.24
N LYS A 86 1.68 1.02 -7.50
CA LYS A 86 2.00 0.85 -6.08
C LYS A 86 1.39 1.99 -5.26
N TYR A 87 0.69 1.65 -4.19
CA TYR A 87 0.06 2.57 -3.25
C TYR A 87 0.79 2.49 -1.92
N ARG A 88 1.04 3.66 -1.31
CA ARG A 88 1.85 3.76 -0.08
C ARG A 88 1.29 4.73 0.97
N VAL A 89 0.53 5.73 0.52
CA VAL A 89 0.12 6.85 1.37
C VAL A 89 -1.21 6.59 2.08
N LEU A 90 -2.26 6.28 1.32
CA LEU A 90 -3.62 6.02 1.86
C LEU A 90 -3.96 4.53 1.90
N LEU A 91 -3.27 3.75 1.09
CA LEU A 91 -3.36 2.30 1.00
C LEU A 91 -1.93 1.77 0.93
N ASN A 92 -1.67 0.62 1.53
CA ASN A 92 -0.43 -0.13 1.34
C ASN A 92 -0.72 -1.35 0.46
N GLY A 93 -0.36 -1.28 -0.80
CA GLY A 93 -0.62 -2.37 -1.74
C GLY A 93 -0.24 -2.05 -3.17
N PHE A 94 -0.40 -3.02 -4.07
CA PHE A 94 -0.10 -2.86 -5.49
C PHE A 94 -1.11 -3.59 -6.38
N VAL A 95 -1.19 -3.14 -7.62
CA VAL A 95 -2.11 -3.68 -8.62
C VAL A 95 -1.42 -4.77 -9.42
N VAL A 96 -2.04 -5.93 -9.47
CA VAL A 96 -1.62 -7.11 -10.24
C VAL A 96 -2.63 -7.36 -11.35
N SER A 97 -2.14 -7.71 -12.53
CA SER A 97 -2.96 -8.27 -13.61
C SER A 97 -2.35 -9.52 -14.19
N VAL A 98 -3.19 -10.52 -14.47
CA VAL A 98 -2.85 -11.75 -15.19
C VAL A 98 -3.66 -11.85 -16.46
#